data_AF-A0A3C0VU85-F1
#
_entry.id   AF-A0A3C0VU85-F1
#
_cell.length_a   1.000
_cell.length_b   1.000
_cell.length_c   1.000
_cell.angle_alpha   90.00
_cell.angle_beta   90.00
_cell.angle_gamma   90.00
#
_symmetry.space_group_name_H-M   'P 1'
#
loop_
_entity.id
_entity.type
_entity.pdbx_description
1 polymer ?
#
loop_
_entity_poly.entity_id
_entity_poly.type
_entity_poly.pdbx_seq_one_letter_code
_entity_poly.pdbx_strand_id
1 'polypeptide(L)'
;MKNKGFSLVELIIVIAIMAILVGLMAPQLIKYIEKTNVSSDEQLLDSVYQALRYAIVDSEVQADDASRAIIGSWDGTGYYTLDSLEGSGTVLEESMEESLGWSGLDASHYLPAMRSAHTASSQIRFQCDGFEIKGMWITNTDKKGKKDTSHSPSTFDDAAGVVISVPTSK
;
A
#
# COMPACT_ATOMS: atom_id res chain seq x y z
N MET A 1 -45.64 -4.86 41.10
CA MET A 1 -44.35 -4.76 40.38
C MET A 1 -44.11 -3.27 40.11
N LYS A 2 -43.05 -2.69 40.67
CA LYS A 2 -42.84 -1.23 40.68
C LYS A 2 -41.96 -0.86 39.50
N ASN A 3 -42.58 -0.52 38.38
CA ASN A 3 -41.89 0.01 37.21
C ASN A 3 -41.44 1.43 37.54
N LYS A 4 -40.21 1.60 38.05
CA LYS A 4 -39.52 2.89 38.03
C LYS A 4 -39.05 3.11 36.59
N GLY A 5 -39.92 3.72 35.79
CA GLY A 5 -39.52 4.25 34.48
C GLY A 5 -38.44 5.33 34.67
N PHE A 6 -37.48 5.35 33.75
CA PHE A 6 -36.44 6.38 33.68
C PHE A 6 -37.09 7.78 33.68
N SER A 7 -36.60 8.70 34.50
CA SER A 7 -37.15 10.06 34.51
C SER A 7 -36.86 10.75 33.17
N LEU A 8 -37.81 11.53 32.69
CA LEU A 8 -37.65 12.34 31.47
C LEU A 8 -36.43 13.27 31.59
N VAL A 9 -36.17 13.79 32.79
CA VAL A 9 -35.00 14.64 33.08
C VAL A 9 -33.70 13.86 32.99
N GLU A 10 -33.66 12.63 33.53
CA GLU A 10 -32.48 11.77 33.46
C GLU A 10 -32.15 11.44 32.00
N LEU A 11 -33.16 11.24 31.15
CA LEU A 11 -32.98 10.98 29.73
C LEU A 11 -32.41 12.18 28.95
N ILE A 12 -32.92 13.39 29.21
CA ILE A 12 -32.46 14.61 28.52
C ILE A 12 -30.99 14.90 28.84
N ILE A 13 -30.58 14.72 30.10
CA ILE A 13 -29.18 14.92 30.50
C ILE A 13 -28.26 13.92 29.79
N VAL A 14 -28.70 12.66 29.65
CA VAL A 14 -27.92 11.62 28.96
C VAL A 14 -27.70 11.95 27.48
N ILE A 15 -28.76 12.34 26.76
CA ILE A 15 -28.60 12.72 25.33
C ILE A 15 -27.74 13.98 25.17
N ALA A 16 -27.78 14.91 26.13
CA ALA A 16 -26.95 16.11 26.10
C ALA A 16 -25.46 15.77 26.25
N ILE A 17 -25.10 14.89 27.19
CA ILE A 17 -23.70 14.48 27.37
C ILE A 17 -23.23 13.64 26.17
N MET A 18 -24.04 12.71 25.68
CA MET A 18 -23.70 11.92 24.49
C MET A 18 -23.48 12.81 23.26
N ALA A 19 -24.28 13.87 23.09
CA ALA A 19 -24.10 14.82 21.99
C ALA A 19 -22.76 15.57 22.07
N ILE A 20 -22.35 16.01 23.27
CA ILE A 20 -21.06 16.67 23.48
C ILE A 20 -19.90 15.71 23.19
N LEU A 21 -19.97 14.48 23.73
CA LEU A 21 -18.92 13.47 23.53
C LEU A 21 -18.74 13.12 22.05
N VAL A 22 -19.83 12.84 21.33
CA VAL A 22 -19.79 12.56 19.89
C VAL A 22 -19.27 13.77 19.10
N GLY A 23 -19.69 14.98 19.46
CA GLY A 23 -19.24 16.21 18.82
C GLY A 23 -17.72 16.42 18.89
N LEU A 24 -17.08 16.06 20.00
CA LEU A 24 -15.63 16.15 20.16
C LEU A 24 -14.88 14.97 19.51
N MET A 25 -15.46 13.77 19.54
CA MET A 25 -14.82 12.55 19.04
C MET A 25 -14.84 12.43 17.52
N ALA A 26 -15.87 12.94 16.83
CA ALA A 26 -16.03 12.75 15.39
C ALA A 26 -14.82 13.22 14.55
N PRO A 27 -14.23 14.42 14.77
CA PRO A 27 -13.06 14.85 14.01
C PRO A 27 -11.80 14.01 14.28
N GLN A 28 -11.65 13.50 15.50
CA GLN A 28 -10.53 12.65 15.88
C GLN A 28 -10.65 11.26 15.25
N LEU A 29 -11.86 10.69 15.24
CA LEU A 29 -12.14 9.40 14.64
C LEU A 29 -11.85 9.41 13.14
N ILE A 30 -12.27 10.45 12.41
CA ILE A 30 -12.03 10.57 10.96
C ILE A 30 -10.53 10.53 10.63
N LYS A 31 -9.73 11.33 11.35
CA LYS A 31 -8.26 11.34 11.18
C LYS A 31 -7.63 9.98 11.49
N TYR A 32 -8.16 9.27 12.49
CA TYR A 32 -7.65 7.94 12.84
C TYR A 32 -7.96 6.92 11.75
N ILE A 33 -9.18 6.93 11.20
CA ILE A 33 -9.57 6.05 10.09
C ILE A 33 -8.68 6.28 8.85
N GLU A 34 -8.41 7.54 8.52
CA GLU A 34 -7.50 7.86 7.40
C GLU A 34 -6.09 7.33 7.67
N LYS A 35 -5.58 7.49 8.89
CA LYS A 35 -4.28 6.94 9.28
C LYS A 35 -4.25 5.41 9.20
N THR A 36 -5.31 4.72 9.63
CA THR A 36 -5.39 3.25 9.52
C THR A 36 -5.45 2.80 8.06
N ASN A 37 -6.11 3.56 7.20
CA ASN A 37 -6.17 3.28 5.76
C ASN A 37 -4.79 3.43 5.11
N VAL A 38 -4.05 4.50 5.42
CA VAL A 38 -2.67 4.67 4.95
C VAL A 38 -1.77 3.55 5.47
N SER A 39 -1.90 3.16 6.73
CA SER A 39 -1.13 2.05 7.30
C SER A 39 -1.44 0.70 6.65
N SER A 40 -2.69 0.45 6.24
CA SER A 40 -3.06 -0.75 5.49
C SER A 40 -2.36 -0.80 4.13
N ASP A 41 -2.26 0.35 3.45
CA ASP A 41 -1.59 0.45 2.15
C ASP A 41 -0.07 0.35 2.30
N GLU A 42 0.51 0.84 3.41
CA GLU A 42 1.92 0.61 3.76
C GLU A 42 2.21 -0.89 3.96
N GLN A 43 1.31 -1.64 4.60
CA GLN A 43 1.46 -3.10 4.77
C GLN A 43 1.34 -3.86 3.44
N LEU A 44 0.43 -3.44 2.57
CA LEU A 44 0.32 -3.97 1.21
C LEU A 44 1.64 -3.75 0.46
N LEU A 45 2.15 -2.52 0.47
CA LEU A 45 3.39 -2.18 -0.22
C LEU A 45 4.60 -2.93 0.36
N ASP A 46 4.66 -3.12 1.69
CA ASP A 46 5.74 -3.88 2.35
C ASP A 46 5.71 -5.35 1.94
N SER A 47 4.52 -5.94 1.83
CA SER A 47 4.37 -7.33 1.36
C SER A 47 4.93 -7.52 -0.04
N VAL A 48 4.62 -6.59 -0.97
CA VAL A 48 5.17 -6.63 -2.34
C VAL A 48 6.67 -6.34 -2.36
N TYR A 49 7.14 -5.42 -1.52
CA TYR A 49 8.57 -5.16 -1.39
C TYR A 49 9.34 -6.38 -0.90
N GLN A 50 8.86 -7.08 0.13
CA GLN A 50 9.50 -8.31 0.60
C GLN A 50 9.46 -9.41 -0.47
N ALA A 51 8.36 -9.55 -1.20
CA ALA A 51 8.24 -10.52 -2.29
C ALA A 51 9.28 -10.26 -3.40
N LEU A 52 9.38 -9.01 -3.87
CA LEU A 52 10.38 -8.64 -4.87
C LEU A 52 11.81 -8.84 -4.35
N ARG A 53 12.07 -8.43 -3.11
CA ARG A 53 13.39 -8.58 -2.48
C ARG A 53 13.79 -10.04 -2.34
N TYR A 54 12.86 -10.90 -1.96
CA TYR A 54 13.07 -12.34 -1.86
C TYR A 54 13.34 -12.94 -3.24
N ALA A 55 12.49 -12.63 -4.22
CA ALA A 55 12.61 -13.18 -5.57
C ALA A 55 13.93 -12.79 -6.25
N ILE A 56 14.39 -11.53 -6.11
CA ILE A 56 15.65 -11.08 -6.70
C ILE A 56 16.88 -11.84 -6.16
N VAL A 57 16.85 -12.27 -4.90
CA VAL A 57 17.96 -13.03 -4.29
C VAL A 57 17.79 -14.55 -4.37
N ASP A 58 16.65 -15.02 -4.86
CA ASP A 58 16.35 -16.44 -5.03
C ASP A 58 17.32 -17.08 -6.05
N SER A 59 17.84 -18.25 -5.68
CA SER A 59 18.73 -19.03 -6.55
C SER A 59 18.06 -19.52 -7.83
N GLU A 60 16.75 -19.82 -7.79
CA GLU A 60 16.02 -20.29 -8.97
C GLU A 60 15.82 -19.16 -9.97
N VAL A 61 15.47 -17.96 -9.48
CA VAL A 61 15.39 -16.74 -10.27
C VAL A 61 16.76 -16.38 -10.86
N GLN A 62 17.83 -16.54 -10.09
CA GLN A 62 19.20 -16.30 -10.58
C GLN A 62 19.72 -17.34 -11.57
N ALA A 63 19.10 -18.52 -11.64
CA ALA A 63 19.41 -19.56 -12.61
C ALA A 63 18.59 -19.44 -13.90
N ASP A 64 17.47 -18.71 -13.87
CA ASP A 64 16.61 -18.48 -15.02
C ASP A 64 17.09 -17.29 -15.88
N ASP A 65 17.45 -17.56 -17.14
CA ASP A 65 17.95 -16.54 -18.07
C ASP A 65 16.91 -15.46 -18.38
N ALA A 66 15.61 -15.82 -18.44
CA ALA A 66 14.54 -14.87 -18.73
C ALA A 66 14.33 -13.89 -17.56
N SER A 67 14.28 -14.40 -16.33
CA SER A 67 14.22 -13.60 -15.11
C SER A 67 15.42 -12.65 -15.01
N ARG A 68 16.63 -13.15 -15.24
CA ARG A 68 17.85 -12.33 -15.24
C ARG A 68 17.84 -11.24 -16.31
N ALA A 69 17.28 -11.52 -17.49
CA ALA A 69 17.17 -10.53 -18.55
C ALA A 69 16.22 -9.39 -18.16
N ILE A 70 15.09 -9.70 -17.51
CA ILE A 70 14.17 -8.69 -16.97
C ILE A 70 14.86 -7.87 -15.90
N ILE A 71 15.43 -8.51 -14.87
CA ILE A 71 16.12 -7.83 -13.75
C ILE A 71 17.27 -6.96 -14.28
N GLY A 72 18.07 -7.50 -15.20
CA GLY A 72 19.19 -6.78 -15.81
C GLY A 72 18.78 -5.63 -16.73
N SER A 73 17.51 -5.53 -17.13
CA SER A 73 16.99 -4.38 -17.89
C SER A 73 16.65 -3.18 -17.01
N TRP A 74 16.67 -3.37 -15.68
CA TRP A 74 16.37 -2.32 -14.73
C TRP A 74 17.57 -1.39 -14.56
N ASP A 75 17.42 -0.13 -14.98
CA ASP A 75 18.53 0.83 -15.11
C ASP A 75 18.60 1.87 -13.97
N GLY A 76 17.71 1.74 -12.99
CA GLY A 76 17.62 2.65 -11.84
C GLY A 76 17.28 4.10 -12.18
N THR A 77 16.89 4.42 -13.42
CA THR A 77 16.60 5.78 -13.91
C THR A 77 15.10 6.05 -13.96
N GLY A 78 14.30 5.05 -14.31
CA GLY A 78 12.84 5.12 -14.36
C GLY A 78 12.16 4.35 -13.24
N TYR A 79 10.90 4.01 -13.48
CA TYR A 79 10.12 3.10 -12.67
C TYR A 79 9.67 1.90 -13.50
N TYR A 80 9.41 0.81 -12.82
CA TYR A 80 8.72 -0.37 -13.32
C TYR A 80 7.45 -0.56 -12.50
N THR A 81 6.44 -1.19 -13.09
CA THR A 81 5.16 -1.46 -12.41
C THR A 81 5.07 -2.93 -12.05
N LEU A 82 4.38 -3.25 -10.96
CA LEU A 82 4.10 -4.64 -10.62
C LEU A 82 3.39 -5.36 -11.79
N ASP A 83 2.43 -4.68 -12.43
CA ASP A 83 1.72 -5.16 -13.62
C ASP A 83 2.64 -5.44 -14.82
N SER A 84 3.85 -4.87 -14.86
CA SER A 84 4.79 -5.13 -15.97
C SER A 84 5.51 -6.47 -15.85
N LEU A 85 5.41 -7.11 -14.67
CA LEU A 85 5.93 -8.45 -14.41
C LEU A 85 4.89 -9.54 -14.67
N GLU A 86 3.61 -9.18 -14.77
CA GLU A 86 2.51 -10.09 -15.06
C GLU A 86 2.64 -10.71 -16.46
N GLY A 87 2.42 -12.02 -16.56
CA GLY A 87 2.45 -12.76 -17.82
C GLY A 87 3.83 -12.83 -18.45
N SER A 88 4.89 -12.54 -17.68
CA SER A 88 6.27 -12.72 -18.10
C SER A 88 6.61 -14.20 -18.33
N GLY A 89 5.92 -15.11 -17.63
CA GLY A 89 6.18 -16.55 -17.65
C GLY A 89 7.55 -16.90 -17.11
N THR A 90 8.09 -16.07 -16.23
CA THR A 90 9.43 -16.21 -15.65
C THR A 90 9.36 -16.73 -14.22
N VAL A 91 10.46 -17.33 -13.76
CA VAL A 91 10.60 -17.79 -12.36
C VAL A 91 10.50 -16.61 -11.38
N LEU A 92 10.87 -15.39 -11.81
CA LEU A 92 10.68 -14.17 -11.02
C LEU A 92 9.20 -13.93 -10.67
N GLU A 93 8.30 -14.02 -11.66
CA GLU A 93 6.86 -13.86 -11.46
C GLU A 93 6.32 -14.94 -10.52
N GLU A 94 6.66 -16.21 -10.78
CA GLU A 94 6.23 -17.34 -9.95
C GLU A 94 6.70 -17.20 -8.48
N SER A 95 7.96 -16.83 -8.25
CA SER A 95 8.53 -16.62 -6.91
C SER A 95 7.84 -15.46 -6.17
N MET A 96 7.47 -14.40 -6.89
CA MET A 96 6.73 -13.27 -6.32
C MET A 96 5.29 -13.65 -5.97
N GLU A 97 4.57 -14.37 -6.85
CA GLU A 97 3.22 -14.86 -6.58
C GLU A 97 3.19 -15.80 -5.37
N GLU A 98 4.16 -16.72 -5.27
CA GLU A 98 4.31 -17.61 -4.11
C GLU A 98 4.52 -16.81 -2.82
N SER A 99 5.41 -15.82 -2.86
CA SER A 99 5.71 -14.97 -1.69
C SER A 99 4.51 -14.12 -1.26
N LEU A 100 3.69 -13.68 -2.20
CA LEU A 100 2.49 -12.87 -1.94
C LEU A 100 1.28 -13.72 -1.51
N GLY A 101 1.26 -15.00 -1.86
CA GLY A 101 0.16 -15.92 -1.54
C GLY A 101 -1.08 -15.70 -2.40
N TRP A 102 -0.95 -15.07 -3.57
CA TRP A 102 -2.00 -14.93 -4.57
C TRP A 102 -1.41 -15.04 -5.99
N SER A 103 -2.25 -15.41 -6.96
CA SER A 103 -1.87 -15.53 -8.38
C SER A 103 -2.21 -14.24 -9.12
N GLY A 104 -1.25 -13.60 -9.75
CA GLY A 104 -1.42 -12.34 -10.46
C GLY A 104 -0.76 -11.15 -9.76
N LEU A 105 0.02 -10.41 -10.52
CA LEU A 105 0.74 -9.18 -10.18
C LEU A 105 0.05 -7.93 -10.73
N ASP A 106 -1.14 -8.09 -11.33
CA ASP A 106 -1.92 -7.02 -11.93
C ASP A 106 -2.82 -6.26 -10.93
N ALA A 107 -3.33 -5.12 -11.40
CA ALA A 107 -4.25 -4.26 -10.67
C ALA A 107 -5.49 -4.96 -10.06
N SER A 108 -5.94 -6.07 -10.62
CA SER A 108 -7.07 -6.84 -10.09
C SER A 108 -6.83 -7.38 -8.68
N HIS A 109 -5.58 -7.63 -8.29
CA HIS A 109 -5.22 -8.16 -6.98
C HIS A 109 -4.98 -7.07 -5.95
N TYR A 110 -4.22 -6.04 -6.30
CA TYR A 110 -3.79 -5.04 -5.33
C TYR A 110 -4.79 -3.87 -5.18
N LEU A 111 -5.54 -3.46 -6.22
CA LEU A 111 -6.48 -2.34 -6.12
C LEU A 111 -7.60 -2.59 -5.11
N PRO A 112 -8.24 -3.78 -5.05
CA PRO A 112 -9.28 -4.04 -4.05
C PRO A 112 -8.78 -4.04 -2.60
N ALA A 113 -7.47 -4.25 -2.41
CA ALA A 113 -6.84 -4.23 -1.10
C ALA A 113 -6.56 -2.80 -0.60
N MET A 114 -6.38 -1.83 -1.51
CA MET A 114 -6.09 -0.43 -1.17
C MET A 114 -7.24 0.24 -0.41
N ARG A 115 -6.88 1.00 0.63
CA ARG A 115 -7.80 1.66 1.57
C ARG A 115 -7.61 3.17 1.65
N SER A 116 -6.41 3.67 1.41
CA SER A 116 -6.20 5.13 1.30
C SER A 116 -6.92 5.67 0.08
N ALA A 117 -6.99 7.01 -0.05
CA ALA A 117 -7.54 7.60 -1.26
C ALA A 117 -6.70 7.16 -2.46
N HIS A 118 -7.33 6.53 -3.45
CA HIS A 118 -6.68 5.98 -4.63
C HIS A 118 -7.61 6.15 -5.84
N THR A 119 -7.07 6.01 -7.04
CA THR A 119 -7.84 5.98 -8.29
C THR A 119 -7.82 4.58 -8.90
N ALA A 120 -8.69 4.32 -9.88
CA ALA A 120 -8.65 3.09 -10.67
C ALA A 120 -7.36 2.94 -11.50
N SER A 121 -6.56 4.00 -11.62
CA SER A 121 -5.27 4.01 -12.30
C SER A 121 -4.08 3.91 -11.33
N SER A 122 -4.31 3.57 -10.06
CA SER A 122 -3.24 3.46 -9.09
C SER A 122 -2.38 2.24 -9.40
N GLN A 123 -1.07 2.40 -9.30
CA GLN A 123 -0.10 1.36 -9.62
C GLN A 123 0.86 1.19 -8.47
N ILE A 124 1.32 -0.04 -8.26
CA ILE A 124 2.50 -0.31 -7.44
C ILE A 124 3.71 -0.14 -8.35
N ARG A 125 4.54 0.84 -8.03
CA ARG A 125 5.78 1.16 -8.75
C ARG A 125 7.00 0.79 -7.92
N PHE A 126 8.04 0.37 -8.61
CA PHE A 126 9.34 0.11 -8.02
C PHE A 126 10.43 0.67 -8.92
N GLN A 127 11.55 1.06 -8.30
CA GLN A 127 12.74 1.48 -9.02
C GLN A 127 13.89 0.57 -8.60
N CYS A 128 14.50 -0.09 -9.57
CA CYS A 128 15.60 -1.03 -9.37
C CYS A 128 16.73 -0.73 -10.36
N ASP A 129 17.96 -1.03 -9.95
CA ASP A 129 19.18 -1.00 -10.76
C ASP A 129 19.78 -2.40 -10.73
N GLY A 130 19.47 -3.21 -11.74
CA GLY A 130 19.68 -4.64 -11.71
C GLY A 130 19.04 -5.27 -10.47
N PHE A 131 19.87 -5.90 -9.64
CA PHE A 131 19.45 -6.60 -8.41
C PHE A 131 19.31 -5.66 -7.20
N GLU A 132 19.58 -4.37 -7.35
CA GLU A 132 19.48 -3.39 -6.26
C GLU A 132 18.14 -2.65 -6.31
N ILE A 133 17.33 -2.81 -5.26
CA ILE A 133 16.07 -2.07 -5.12
C ILE A 133 16.36 -0.68 -4.54
N LYS A 134 16.04 0.39 -5.27
CA LYS A 134 16.15 1.78 -4.78
C LYS A 134 14.96 2.17 -3.91
N GLY A 135 13.75 1.76 -4.30
CA GLY A 135 12.54 2.00 -3.52
C GLY A 135 11.27 1.61 -4.24
N MET A 136 10.15 1.64 -3.50
CA MET A 136 8.82 1.30 -3.99
C MET A 136 7.79 2.31 -3.50
N TRP A 137 6.74 2.53 -4.30
CA TRP A 137 5.66 3.44 -3.96
C TRP A 137 4.36 3.04 -4.65
N ILE A 138 3.25 3.48 -4.07
CA ILE A 138 1.94 3.44 -4.73
C ILE A 138 1.70 4.78 -5.40
N THR A 139 1.11 4.82 -6.60
CA THR A 139 0.68 6.07 -7.22
C THR A 139 -0.72 6.47 -6.79
N ASN A 140 -1.03 7.75 -6.96
CA ASN A 140 -2.35 8.33 -6.72
C ASN A 140 -2.87 8.11 -5.28
N THR A 141 -1.96 7.82 -4.35
CA THR A 141 -2.23 7.64 -2.91
C THR A 141 -1.90 8.89 -2.11
N ASP A 142 -2.55 9.02 -0.96
CA ASP A 142 -2.39 10.12 -0.03
C ASP A 142 -1.80 9.65 1.31
N LYS A 143 -0.79 10.35 1.81
CA LYS A 143 -0.18 10.10 3.14
C LYS A 143 -0.84 10.90 4.28
N LYS A 144 -1.62 11.94 3.95
CA LYS A 144 -2.07 12.98 4.89
C LYS A 144 -3.58 12.94 5.21
N GLY A 145 -4.34 12.01 4.64
CA GLY A 145 -5.79 11.90 4.83
C GLY A 145 -6.61 13.01 4.16
N LYS A 146 -5.98 13.85 3.33
CA LYS A 146 -6.62 14.90 2.54
C LYS A 146 -7.33 14.40 1.27
N LYS A 147 -7.22 13.10 0.97
CA LYS A 147 -7.74 12.48 -0.25
C LYS A 147 -7.11 13.03 -1.53
N ASP A 148 -5.83 13.37 -1.46
CA ASP A 148 -5.07 13.88 -2.60
C ASP A 148 -4.51 12.74 -3.45
N THR A 149 -5.14 12.51 -4.60
CA THR A 149 -4.79 11.43 -5.53
C THR A 149 -3.97 11.93 -6.73
N SER A 150 -3.37 13.12 -6.65
CA SER A 150 -2.64 13.72 -7.79
C SER A 150 -1.20 13.25 -7.94
N HIS A 151 -0.67 12.51 -6.95
CA HIS A 151 0.74 12.13 -6.89
C HIS A 151 1.04 10.90 -7.76
N SER A 152 1.73 11.07 -8.90
CA SER A 152 2.21 9.93 -9.73
C SER A 152 3.64 10.18 -10.24
N PRO A 153 4.64 10.19 -9.33
CA PRO A 153 6.01 10.52 -9.69
C PRO A 153 6.66 9.43 -10.55
N SER A 154 7.63 9.84 -11.36
CA SER A 154 8.38 8.98 -12.29
C SER A 154 9.66 8.40 -11.70
N THR A 155 10.07 8.84 -10.51
CA THR A 155 11.27 8.39 -9.80
C THR A 155 10.95 8.21 -8.32
N PHE A 156 11.74 7.39 -7.64
CA PHE A 156 11.56 7.19 -6.20
C PHE A 156 11.89 8.45 -5.39
N ASP A 157 12.88 9.25 -5.82
CA ASP A 157 13.29 10.46 -5.10
C ASP A 157 12.17 11.51 -5.02
N ASP A 158 11.31 11.57 -6.03
CA ASP A 158 10.12 12.42 -6.08
C ASP A 158 8.87 11.72 -5.52
N ALA A 159 9.01 10.48 -5.03
CA ALA A 159 7.90 9.71 -4.49
C ALA A 159 7.30 10.33 -3.24
N ALA A 160 6.01 10.65 -3.31
CA ALA A 160 5.19 11.12 -2.21
C ALA A 160 4.00 10.18 -2.03
N GLY A 161 3.50 10.04 -0.79
CA GLY A 161 2.41 9.10 -0.48
C GLY A 161 2.90 7.91 0.35
N VAL A 162 2.37 6.73 0.03
CA VAL A 162 2.82 5.45 0.60
C VAL A 162 4.08 5.02 -0.15
N VAL A 163 5.21 5.04 0.56
CA VAL A 163 6.54 4.82 0.02
C VAL A 163 7.33 3.93 0.97
N ILE A 164 8.17 3.06 0.41
CA ILE A 164 9.16 2.28 1.15
C ILE A 164 10.54 2.65 0.61
N SER A 165 11.33 3.31 1.46
CA SER A 165 12.75 3.53 1.20
C SER A 165 13.56 2.33 1.66
N VAL A 166 14.45 1.86 0.80
CA VAL A 166 15.46 0.89 1.21
C VAL A 166 16.51 1.65 2.03
N PRO A 167 16.91 1.17 3.22
CA PRO A 167 18.07 1.72 3.89
C PRO A 167 19.28 1.42 3.02
N THR A 168 19.81 2.45 2.35
CA THR A 168 21.10 2.39 1.67
C THR A 168 22.14 2.00 2.71
N SER A 169 22.77 0.83 2.54
CA SER A 169 23.95 0.49 3.33
C SER A 169 25.00 1.55 3.02
N LYS A 170 25.36 2.36 4.01
CA LYS A 170 26.56 3.20 3.96
C LYS A 170 27.81 2.33 3.89
#